data_AF-A0A662LWH5-F1
#
_entry.id   AF-A0A662LWH5-F1
#
_cell.length_a   1.000
_cell.length_b   1.000
_cell.length_c   1.000
_cell.angle_alpha   90.00
_cell.angle_beta   90.00
_cell.angle_gamma   90.00
#
_symmetry.space_group_name_H-M   'P 1'
#
loop_
_entity.id
_entity.type
_entity.pdbx_description
1 polymer ?
#
loop_
_entity_poly.entity_id
_entity_poly.type
_entity_poly.pdbx_seq_one_letter_code
_entity_poly.pdbx_strand_id
1 'polypeptide(L)'
;MIIPVVTASRSIEHKKEIYMEKNSQITFDDENTPPNPPLIQGPTSGIIGEIYLYTITLTDPDEDDQMFYLEVDFGDGIQHEDCGCDRSWQNGTVLEVSHQWKNAGDYGIAARVQDGYGDWSEWSDPLFVSMPKNKESSNILTLLFSRFLEKFPLLERTLGVLE
;
A
#
# COMPACT_ATOMS: atom_id res chain seq x y z
N MET A 1 52.70 47.45 33.76
CA MET A 1 52.31 47.48 32.34
C MET A 1 51.12 46.53 32.18
N ILE A 2 49.90 47.04 32.31
CA ILE A 2 48.67 46.22 32.32
C ILE A 2 48.01 46.43 30.96
N ILE A 3 48.04 45.39 30.13
CA ILE A 3 47.41 45.34 28.82
C ILE A 3 45.89 45.21 29.03
N PRO A 4 45.02 45.95 28.31
CA PRO A 4 43.58 45.84 28.49
C PRO A 4 43.08 44.52 27.87
N VAL A 5 42.58 43.60 28.71
CA VAL A 5 41.99 42.31 28.30
C VAL A 5 40.46 42.41 28.08
N VAL A 6 39.87 43.61 28.18
CA VAL A 6 38.40 43.78 28.26
C VAL A 6 37.71 43.98 26.90
N THR A 7 38.43 44.06 25.77
CA THR A 7 37.82 44.34 24.45
C THR A 7 37.59 43.12 23.56
N ALA A 8 38.25 41.99 23.82
CA ALA A 8 38.11 40.79 23.00
C ALA A 8 36.83 39.99 23.30
N SER A 9 36.44 39.89 24.58
CA SER A 9 35.27 39.10 25.01
C SER A 9 33.96 39.65 24.44
N ARG A 10 33.74 40.96 24.54
CA ARG A 10 32.52 41.63 24.03
C ARG A 10 32.35 41.48 22.51
N SER A 11 33.45 41.44 21.76
CA SER A 11 33.42 41.27 20.30
C SER A 11 33.12 39.82 19.88
N ILE A 12 33.52 38.85 20.70
CA ILE A 12 33.21 37.42 20.50
C ILE A 12 31.77 37.12 20.88
N GLU A 13 31.29 37.72 21.97
CA GLU A 13 29.92 37.55 22.47
C GLU A 13 28.90 38.15 21.50
N HIS A 14 29.17 39.34 20.96
CA HIS A 14 28.33 39.96 19.93
C HIS A 14 28.34 39.17 18.61
N LYS A 15 29.48 38.59 18.21
CA LYS A 15 29.54 37.67 17.05
C LYS A 15 28.76 36.38 17.29
N LYS A 16 28.76 35.84 18.52
CA LYS A 16 27.95 34.68 18.89
C LYS A 16 26.46 35.02 18.85
N GLU A 17 26.04 36.16 19.41
CA GLU A 17 24.65 36.63 19.33
C GLU A 17 24.19 36.78 17.89
N ILE A 18 24.98 37.43 17.02
CA ILE A 18 24.68 37.56 15.58
C ILE A 18 24.58 36.18 14.90
N TYR A 19 25.42 35.21 15.29
CA TYR A 19 25.39 33.86 14.73
C TYR A 19 24.15 33.07 15.20
N MET A 20 23.76 33.21 16.47
CA MET A 20 22.57 32.58 17.01
C MET A 20 21.28 33.22 16.46
N GLU A 21 21.26 34.54 16.28
CA GLU A 21 20.14 35.28 15.71
C GLU A 21 19.96 34.95 14.22
N LYS A 22 21.06 34.82 13.45
CA LYS A 22 21.04 34.40 12.03
C LYS A 22 20.64 32.94 11.84
N ASN A 23 20.89 32.07 12.83
CA ASN A 23 20.44 30.67 12.82
C ASN A 23 19.03 30.49 13.42
N SER A 24 18.47 31.49 14.09
CA SER A 24 17.09 31.49 14.61
C SER A 24 16.03 31.84 13.56
N GLN A 25 16.46 32.23 12.35
CA GLN A 25 15.61 32.67 11.24
C GLN A 25 15.59 31.68 10.07
N ILE A 26 16.15 30.48 10.23
CA ILE A 26 16.01 29.39 9.25
C ILE A 26 15.11 28.34 9.89
N THR A 27 13.83 28.67 10.01
CA THR A 27 12.77 27.68 10.13
C THR A 27 12.38 27.31 8.70
N PHE A 28 12.90 26.20 8.18
CA PHE A 28 12.24 25.53 7.06
C PHE A 28 10.96 24.95 7.64
N ASP A 29 9.93 25.79 7.73
CA ASP A 29 8.55 25.32 7.80
C ASP A 29 8.22 24.99 6.34
N ASP A 30 8.77 23.86 5.86
CA ASP A 30 8.23 23.23 4.67
C ASP A 30 6.87 22.68 5.14
N GLU A 31 5.82 23.46 4.85
CA GLU A 31 4.45 23.11 5.19
C GLU A 31 4.09 21.86 4.37
N ASN A 32 4.29 20.67 4.97
CA ASN A 32 3.99 19.39 4.33
C ASN A 32 2.48 19.22 4.15
N THR A 33 2.09 18.89 2.93
CA THR A 33 0.74 18.45 2.58
C THR A 33 0.77 16.95 2.36
N PRO A 34 -0.10 16.17 3.04
CA PRO A 34 -0.14 14.73 2.82
C PRO A 34 -0.37 14.38 1.34
N PRO A 35 0.10 13.20 0.89
CA PRO A 35 -0.09 12.79 -0.49
C PRO A 35 -1.56 12.74 -0.90
N ASN A 36 -1.82 12.81 -2.20
CA ASN A 36 -3.17 12.56 -2.70
C ASN A 36 -3.52 11.06 -2.56
N PRO A 37 -4.80 10.72 -2.36
CA PRO A 37 -5.25 9.33 -2.41
C PRO A 37 -4.85 8.68 -3.74
N PRO A 38 -4.22 7.49 -3.75
CA PRO A 38 -3.76 6.84 -4.96
C PRO A 38 -4.88 6.56 -5.98
N LEU A 39 -4.57 6.68 -7.27
CA LEU A 39 -5.49 6.27 -8.33
C LEU A 39 -5.27 4.81 -8.69
N ILE A 40 -6.32 3.99 -8.59
CA ILE A 40 -6.28 2.55 -8.90
C ILE A 40 -6.96 2.29 -10.24
N GLN A 41 -6.30 1.54 -11.11
CA GLN A 41 -6.87 1.10 -12.39
C GLN A 41 -6.59 -0.38 -12.61
N GLY A 42 -7.54 -1.07 -13.27
CA GLY A 42 -7.41 -2.48 -13.60
C GLY A 42 -8.76 -3.13 -13.91
N PRO A 43 -8.78 -4.46 -14.04
CA PRO A 43 -10.00 -5.22 -14.31
C PRO A 43 -11.03 -5.09 -13.17
N THR A 44 -12.29 -4.83 -13.53
CA THR A 44 -13.43 -4.71 -12.59
C THR A 44 -14.31 -5.96 -12.53
N SER A 45 -13.90 -7.03 -13.21
CA SER A 45 -14.56 -8.32 -13.13
C SER A 45 -13.59 -9.43 -13.50
N GLY A 46 -13.77 -10.62 -12.92
CA GLY A 46 -12.87 -11.74 -13.18
C GLY A 46 -13.47 -13.12 -12.94
N ILE A 47 -12.60 -14.12 -13.06
CA ILE A 47 -12.84 -15.51 -12.72
C ILE A 47 -12.08 -15.78 -11.42
N ILE A 48 -12.78 -16.40 -10.48
CA ILE A 48 -12.22 -16.81 -9.20
C ILE A 48 -10.99 -17.69 -9.44
N GLY A 49 -9.89 -17.40 -8.73
CA GLY A 49 -8.64 -18.15 -8.82
C GLY A 49 -7.72 -17.72 -9.97
N GLU A 50 -8.04 -16.68 -10.72
CA GLU A 50 -7.11 -16.05 -11.67
C GLU A 50 -6.38 -14.86 -11.04
N ILE A 51 -5.16 -14.60 -11.51
CA ILE A 51 -4.34 -13.46 -11.05
C ILE A 51 -4.66 -12.25 -11.93
N TYR A 52 -4.90 -11.12 -11.30
CA TYR A 52 -5.17 -9.83 -11.95
C TYR A 52 -4.11 -8.82 -11.56
N LEU A 53 -3.74 -7.97 -12.52
CA LEU A 53 -2.77 -6.88 -12.33
C LEU A 53 -3.51 -5.55 -12.22
N TYR A 54 -3.14 -4.76 -11.23
CA TYR A 54 -3.64 -3.41 -10.99
C TYR A 54 -2.49 -2.43 -11.03
N THR A 55 -2.76 -1.24 -11.57
CA THR A 55 -1.83 -0.12 -11.56
C THR A 55 -2.27 0.90 -10.52
N ILE A 56 -1.34 1.37 -9.71
CA ILE A 56 -1.57 2.36 -8.65
C ILE A 56 -0.69 3.57 -8.95
N THR A 57 -1.32 4.71 -9.23
CA THR A 57 -0.61 5.97 -9.47
C THR A 57 -0.52 6.76 -8.18
N LEU A 58 0.69 7.17 -7.83
CA LEU A 58 1.02 7.92 -6.64
C LEU A 58 1.27 9.39 -7.00
N THR A 59 0.67 10.31 -6.26
CA THR A 59 0.89 11.74 -6.47
C THR A 59 0.86 12.52 -5.18
N ASP A 60 1.70 13.54 -5.09
CA ASP A 60 1.82 14.41 -3.93
C ASP A 60 1.58 15.87 -4.35
N PRO A 61 0.80 16.67 -3.59
CA PRO A 61 0.68 18.12 -3.81
C PRO A 61 2.03 18.85 -3.75
N ASP A 62 2.95 18.36 -2.91
CA ASP A 62 4.32 18.85 -2.81
C ASP A 62 5.16 18.08 -3.84
N GLU A 63 5.33 18.65 -5.03
CA GLU A 63 5.84 17.88 -6.19
C GLU A 63 7.26 17.30 -6.01
N ASP A 64 8.06 17.84 -5.10
CA ASP A 64 9.40 17.38 -4.74
C ASP A 64 9.43 16.29 -3.65
N ASP A 65 8.27 15.99 -3.06
CA ASP A 65 8.17 15.00 -2.01
C ASP A 65 8.32 13.55 -2.49
N GLN A 66 8.87 12.76 -1.58
CA GLN A 66 9.21 11.37 -1.81
C GLN A 66 8.23 10.49 -1.04
N MET A 67 7.60 9.56 -1.74
CA MET A 67 6.69 8.58 -1.13
C MET A 67 7.40 7.26 -0.87
N PHE A 68 7.10 6.61 0.26
CA PHE A 68 7.87 5.46 0.75
C PHE A 68 7.06 4.24 1.14
N TYR A 69 5.81 4.39 1.58
CA TYR A 69 5.01 3.24 2.03
C TYR A 69 3.67 3.22 1.33
N LEU A 70 3.33 2.07 0.77
CA LEU A 70 2.06 1.83 0.10
C LEU A 70 1.29 0.75 0.87
N GLU A 71 0.02 1.01 1.14
CA GLU A 71 -0.93 -0.01 1.58
C GLU A 71 -2.05 -0.17 0.55
N VAL A 72 -2.45 -1.40 0.28
CA VAL A 72 -3.56 -1.75 -0.61
C VAL A 72 -4.44 -2.79 0.08
N ASP A 73 -5.73 -2.50 0.23
CA ASP A 73 -6.75 -3.45 0.68
C ASP A 73 -7.53 -3.95 -0.55
N PHE A 74 -7.58 -5.28 -0.74
CA PHE A 74 -8.32 -5.91 -1.84
C PHE A 74 -9.78 -6.25 -1.51
N GLY A 75 -10.25 -5.89 -0.31
CA GLY A 75 -11.63 -6.05 0.14
C GLY A 75 -12.02 -7.47 0.55
N ASP A 76 -11.09 -8.43 0.50
CA ASP A 76 -11.28 -9.83 0.93
C ASP A 76 -10.59 -10.15 2.26
N GLY A 77 -10.12 -9.12 2.97
CA GLY A 77 -9.34 -9.23 4.20
C GLY A 77 -7.85 -9.49 3.98
N ILE A 78 -7.38 -9.46 2.73
CA ILE A 78 -5.95 -9.49 2.38
C ILE A 78 -5.50 -8.08 2.04
N GLN A 79 -4.39 -7.69 2.66
CA GLN A 79 -3.70 -6.43 2.39
C GLN A 79 -2.35 -6.70 1.73
N HIS A 80 -1.94 -5.77 0.88
CA HIS A 80 -0.60 -5.69 0.33
C HIS A 80 0.08 -4.45 0.88
N GLU A 81 1.32 -4.62 1.33
CA GLU A 81 2.17 -3.55 1.83
C GLU A 81 3.46 -3.59 1.02
N ASP A 82 3.91 -2.44 0.55
CA ASP A 82 5.20 -2.28 -0.11
C ASP A 82 5.95 -1.09 0.49
N CYS A 83 7.27 -1.22 0.57
CA CYS A 83 8.14 -0.15 1.01
C CYS A 83 9.14 0.23 -0.09
N GLY A 84 9.05 1.47 -0.55
CA GLY A 84 10.03 2.15 -1.40
C GLY A 84 11.34 2.46 -0.67
N CYS A 85 11.72 1.72 0.38
CA CYS A 85 12.91 1.98 1.19
C CYS A 85 14.22 1.95 0.38
N ASP A 86 14.29 1.11 -0.66
CA ASP A 86 15.44 1.05 -1.57
C ASP A 86 15.41 2.15 -2.65
N ARG A 87 14.21 2.66 -2.97
CA ARG A 87 13.96 3.71 -3.94
C ARG A 87 12.62 4.37 -3.64
N SER A 88 12.67 5.61 -3.15
CA SER A 88 11.49 6.45 -3.00
C SER A 88 10.72 6.57 -4.32
N TRP A 89 9.41 6.67 -4.23
CA TRP A 89 8.55 6.96 -5.38
C TRP A 89 8.39 8.47 -5.54
N GLN A 90 8.65 8.95 -6.75
CA GLN A 90 8.44 10.36 -7.09
C GLN A 90 6.96 10.58 -7.46
N ASN A 91 6.54 11.85 -7.43
CA ASN A 91 5.23 12.24 -7.94
C ASN A 91 4.97 11.68 -9.36
N GLY A 92 3.81 11.07 -9.56
CA GLY A 92 3.41 10.42 -10.81
C GLY A 92 3.92 8.98 -11.01
N THR A 93 4.59 8.39 -10.01
CA THR A 93 5.04 6.99 -10.08
C THR A 93 3.83 6.05 -10.21
N VAL A 94 3.94 5.04 -11.08
CA VAL A 94 2.93 4.00 -11.27
C VAL A 94 3.51 2.67 -10.81
N LEU A 95 2.84 2.03 -9.85
CA LEU A 95 3.21 0.73 -9.31
C LEU A 95 2.26 -0.35 -9.82
N GLU A 96 2.77 -1.56 -9.99
CA GLU A 96 2.00 -2.73 -10.41
C GLU A 96 1.83 -3.69 -9.24
N VAL A 97 0.59 -3.98 -8.86
CA VAL A 97 0.25 -4.92 -7.78
C VAL A 97 -0.69 -5.99 -8.33
N SER A 98 -0.37 -7.25 -8.07
CA SER A 98 -1.20 -8.37 -8.49
C SER A 98 -2.00 -8.98 -7.35
N HIS A 99 -3.24 -9.38 -7.60
CA HIS A 99 -4.07 -10.09 -6.62
C HIS A 99 -4.91 -11.21 -7.24
N GLN A 100 -5.36 -12.13 -6.40
CA GLN A 100 -6.22 -13.25 -6.77
C GLN A 100 -7.30 -13.44 -5.70
N TRP A 101 -8.57 -13.34 -6.11
CA TRP A 101 -9.70 -13.66 -5.25
C TRP A 101 -10.02 -15.16 -5.30
N LYS A 102 -10.10 -15.78 -4.12
CA LYS A 102 -10.39 -17.22 -3.96
C LYS A 102 -11.88 -17.54 -3.86
N ASN A 103 -12.71 -16.54 -3.59
CA ASN A 103 -14.14 -16.70 -3.38
C ASN A 103 -14.94 -15.80 -4.30
N ALA A 104 -16.18 -16.21 -4.57
CA ALA A 104 -17.13 -15.35 -5.25
C ALA A 104 -17.55 -14.18 -4.36
N GLY A 105 -17.69 -13.00 -4.94
CA GLY A 105 -18.07 -11.80 -4.21
C GLY A 105 -17.86 -10.53 -5.01
N ASP A 106 -18.34 -9.42 -4.46
CA ASP A 106 -17.99 -8.08 -4.91
C ASP A 106 -17.04 -7.47 -3.88
N TYR A 107 -15.93 -6.92 -4.36
CA TYR A 107 -14.83 -6.42 -3.55
C TYR A 107 -14.54 -4.97 -3.91
N GLY A 108 -14.13 -4.16 -2.94
CA GLY A 108 -13.65 -2.80 -3.18
C GLY A 108 -12.15 -2.74 -2.93
N ILE A 109 -11.37 -2.43 -3.95
CA ILE A 109 -9.93 -2.21 -3.80
C ILE A 109 -9.70 -0.76 -3.41
N ALA A 110 -8.97 -0.52 -2.33
CA ALA A 110 -8.57 0.81 -1.90
C ALA A 110 -7.07 0.83 -1.56
N ALA A 111 -6.43 1.99 -1.73
CA ALA A 111 -5.02 2.17 -1.42
C ALA A 111 -4.76 3.50 -0.72
N ARG A 112 -3.64 3.59 0.00
CA ARG A 112 -3.10 4.83 0.57
C ARG A 112 -1.57 4.80 0.55
N VAL A 113 -0.96 5.97 0.57
CA VAL A 113 0.50 6.12 0.49
C VAL A 113 1.01 7.10 1.54
N GLN A 114 2.24 6.90 2.01
CA GLN A 114 2.93 7.77 2.96
C GLN A 114 4.09 8.50 2.29
N ASP A 115 4.23 9.79 2.59
CA ASP A 115 5.39 10.61 2.20
C ASP A 115 6.63 10.38 3.10
N GLY A 116 7.66 11.19 2.89
CA GLY A 116 8.92 11.17 3.64
C GLY A 116 8.85 11.85 5.00
N TYR A 117 7.82 12.68 5.24
CA TYR A 117 7.53 13.31 6.53
C TYR A 117 6.74 12.38 7.45
N GLY A 118 6.18 11.30 6.90
CA GLY A 118 5.41 10.31 7.62
C GLY A 118 3.90 10.57 7.60
N ASP A 119 3.42 11.50 6.77
CA ASP A 119 2.00 11.74 6.62
C ASP A 119 1.39 10.79 5.58
N TRP A 120 0.24 10.22 5.93
CA TRP A 120 -0.50 9.31 5.07
C TRP A 120 -1.57 10.07 4.30
N SER A 121 -1.77 9.70 3.03
CA SER A 121 -2.99 10.06 2.34
C SER A 121 -4.22 9.39 2.96
N GLU A 122 -5.37 9.99 2.71
CA GLU A 122 -6.64 9.28 2.88
C GLU A 122 -6.70 8.06 1.94
N TRP A 123 -7.51 7.07 2.31
CA TRP A 123 -7.78 5.94 1.42
C TRP A 123 -8.45 6.43 0.13
N SER A 124 -8.06 5.83 -0.99
CA SER A 124 -8.68 6.09 -2.29
C SER A 124 -10.16 5.74 -2.30
N ASP A 125 -10.91 6.35 -3.22
CA ASP A 125 -12.22 5.83 -3.60
C ASP A 125 -12.07 4.36 -4.07
N PRO A 126 -12.97 3.46 -3.66
CA PRO A 126 -12.81 2.04 -3.95
C PRO A 126 -13.05 1.72 -5.42
N LEU A 127 -12.13 0.97 -6.04
CA LEU A 127 -12.35 0.32 -7.32
C LEU A 127 -13.12 -0.98 -7.10
N PHE A 128 -14.38 -1.02 -7.51
CA PHE A 128 -15.22 -2.21 -7.34
C PHE A 128 -14.89 -3.30 -8.38
N VAL A 129 -14.73 -4.53 -7.88
CA VAL A 129 -14.42 -5.72 -8.67
C VAL A 129 -15.42 -6.84 -8.36
N SER A 130 -15.97 -7.46 -9.40
CA SER A 130 -16.93 -8.57 -9.26
C SER A 130 -16.33 -9.93 -9.65
N MET A 131 -16.48 -10.92 -8.77
CA MET A 131 -16.04 -12.30 -8.95
C MET A 131 -17.26 -13.23 -8.88
N PRO A 132 -17.99 -13.45 -9.98
CA PRO A 132 -19.18 -14.30 -9.97
C PRO A 132 -18.84 -15.78 -9.79
N LYS A 133 -19.78 -16.55 -9.20
CA LYS A 133 -19.67 -18.01 -9.15
C LYS A 133 -19.71 -18.59 -10.56
N ASN A 134 -18.66 -19.29 -10.96
CA ASN A 134 -18.69 -20.08 -12.19
C ASN A 134 -19.53 -21.35 -11.94
N LYS A 135 -20.67 -21.50 -12.63
CA LYS A 135 -21.55 -22.68 -12.53
C LYS A 135 -20.91 -23.94 -13.12
N GLU A 136 -19.88 -23.80 -13.95
CA GLU A 136 -19.28 -24.92 -14.67
C GLU A 136 -18.26 -25.71 -13.83
N SER A 137 -17.58 -25.07 -12.88
CA SER A 137 -16.57 -25.74 -12.03
C SER A 137 -17.19 -26.72 -11.02
N SER A 138 -18.38 -26.42 -10.50
CA SER A 138 -19.15 -27.36 -9.66
C SER A 138 -19.56 -28.61 -10.41
N ASN A 139 -19.91 -28.48 -11.69
CA ASN A 139 -20.34 -29.60 -12.53
C ASN A 139 -19.17 -30.55 -12.83
N ILE A 140 -17.99 -30.02 -13.14
CA ILE A 140 -16.80 -30.85 -13.43
C ILE A 140 -16.31 -31.57 -12.17
N LEU A 141 -16.24 -30.91 -11.01
CA LEU A 141 -15.84 -31.57 -9.76
C LEU A 141 -16.84 -32.66 -9.35
N THR A 142 -18.13 -32.42 -9.52
CA THR A 142 -19.18 -33.42 -9.26
C THR A 142 -19.03 -34.61 -10.22
N LEU A 143 -18.82 -34.36 -11.51
CA LEU A 143 -18.60 -35.42 -12.51
C LEU A 143 -17.32 -36.23 -12.24
N LEU A 144 -16.23 -35.57 -11.83
CA LEU A 144 -14.97 -36.23 -11.49
C LEU A 144 -15.07 -37.03 -10.19
N PHE A 145 -15.78 -36.53 -9.19
CA PHE A 145 -16.03 -37.22 -7.93
C PHE A 145 -16.93 -38.44 -8.14
N SER A 146 -18.03 -38.31 -8.89
CA SER A 146 -18.89 -39.44 -9.25
C SER A 146 -18.13 -40.51 -10.04
N ARG A 147 -17.30 -40.11 -11.01
CA ARG A 147 -16.45 -41.04 -11.78
C ARG A 147 -15.34 -41.68 -10.94
N PHE A 148 -14.90 -41.01 -9.88
CA PHE A 148 -13.94 -41.56 -8.91
C PHE A 148 -14.64 -42.59 -7.99
N LEU A 149 -15.83 -42.27 -7.47
CA LEU A 149 -16.62 -43.20 -6.65
C LEU A 149 -17.04 -44.46 -7.41
N GLU A 150 -17.46 -44.35 -8.67
CA GLU A 150 -17.77 -45.50 -9.53
C GLU A 150 -16.58 -46.46 -9.71
N LYS A 151 -15.34 -45.96 -9.62
CA LYS A 151 -14.12 -46.78 -9.75
C LYS A 151 -13.68 -47.44 -8.44
N PHE A 152 -14.27 -47.05 -7.31
CA PHE A 152 -13.96 -47.60 -5.99
C PHE A 152 -15.23 -47.97 -5.20
N PRO A 153 -16.03 -48.96 -5.66
CA PRO A 153 -17.29 -49.36 -5.01
C PRO A 153 -17.10 -49.94 -3.60
N LEU A 154 -15.86 -50.11 -3.13
CA LEU A 154 -15.55 -50.59 -1.77
C LEU A 154 -15.61 -49.46 -0.71
N LEU A 155 -15.60 -48.18 -1.10
CA LEU A 155 -15.69 -47.04 -0.17
C LEU A 155 -17.12 -46.82 0.38
N GLU A 156 -18.16 -47.26 -0.34
CA GLU A 156 -19.54 -47.20 0.17
C GLU A 156 -19.78 -48.18 1.32
N ARG A 157 -19.03 -49.29 1.36
CA ARG A 157 -19.22 -50.35 2.36
C ARG A 157 -18.59 -50.07 3.72
N THR A 158 -17.67 -49.12 3.86
CA THR A 158 -17.03 -48.80 5.14
C THR A 158 -17.68 -47.63 5.87
N LEU A 159 -18.44 -46.78 5.17
CA LEU A 159 -19.24 -45.70 5.78
C LEU A 159 -20.60 -46.18 6.32
N GLY A 160 -21.08 -47.36 5.88
CA GLY A 160 -22.29 -48.00 6.41
C GLY A 160 -22.07 -48.99 7.56
N VAL A 161 -20.87 -49.04 8.17
CA VAL A 161 -20.52 -49.99 9.26
C VAL A 161 -20.14 -49.28 10.56
N LEU A 162 -20.54 -48.02 10.72
CA LEU A 162 -20.47 -47.29 12.00
C LEU A 162 -21.87 -46.91 12.52
N GLU A 163 -22.78 -47.88 12.54
CA GLU A 163 -23.93 -47.90 13.47
C GLU A 163 -23.66 -48.91 14.59
#